data_AF-A0A820EJW5-F1
#
_entry.id   AF-A0A820EJW5-F1
#
_cell.length_a   1.000
_cell.length_b   1.000
_cell.length_c   1.000
_cell.angle_alpha   90.00
_cell.angle_beta   90.00
_cell.angle_gamma   90.00
#
_symmetry.space_group_name_H-M   'P 1'
#
loop_
_entity.id
_entity.type
_entity.pdbx_description
1 polymer ?
#
loop_
_entity_poly.entity_id
_entity_poly.type
_entity_poly.pdbx_seq_one_letter_code
_entity_poly.pdbx_strand_id
1 'polypeptide(L)'
;DRPGSFVSDQVTDWPGLVVTGQAPGQVRPEKSGLLASLVYTCLKSKDDDRTLLVKLMLNNEYSVYNNDTKEYEPLRGYQSNDFMIASATNIILCYKTNDDLDLCPTFQSSTLDMHDWKEKNNLYSFILADAFNTYKSQRDKPFKVGPYELNPTDIFNLTEPKPKYELNDQLLNAHLYKTATLTTGIVHFDSLSFLKYCLRGFRTTAEIIDTQWFYNDIVLVPIHNSRHWILFVIDIKKKKTIVFLDSLPSNSSPYEKYKNYIAQLLRAQHFYSKTSCINFTNRKVVSELHDWQQDETTSCSIYCAFFARSYVTATKYPNISKTNIKINRVQFALHLLEPTLL
;
A
#
# COMPACT_ATOMS: atom_id res chain seq x y z
N ASP A 1 -57.49 -19.91 1.47
CA ASP A 1 -58.18 -18.86 2.25
C ASP A 1 -58.18 -19.14 3.74
N ARG A 2 -57.24 -18.49 4.45
CA ARG A 2 -57.26 -18.01 5.84
C ARG A 2 -55.87 -17.41 6.12
N PRO A 3 -55.74 -16.10 6.36
CA PRO A 3 -54.46 -15.49 6.70
C PRO A 3 -54.24 -15.49 8.21
N GLY A 4 -53.06 -15.93 8.64
CA GLY A 4 -52.60 -15.79 10.02
C GLY A 4 -51.94 -14.43 10.21
N SER A 5 -52.57 -13.57 11.00
CA SER A 5 -52.04 -12.30 11.49
C SER A 5 -50.89 -12.51 12.46
N PHE A 6 -49.72 -11.93 12.19
CA PHE A 6 -48.66 -11.77 13.19
C PHE A 6 -48.85 -10.45 13.94
N VAL A 7 -48.96 -10.60 15.25
CA VAL A 7 -49.08 -9.56 16.26
C VAL A 7 -47.75 -8.83 16.42
N SER A 8 -47.84 -7.50 16.52
CA SER A 8 -46.76 -6.59 16.87
C SER A 8 -46.50 -6.63 18.37
N ASP A 9 -45.28 -6.93 18.80
CA ASP A 9 -44.86 -6.72 20.18
C ASP A 9 -43.67 -5.77 20.27
N GLN A 10 -44.02 -4.58 20.74
CA GLN A 10 -43.44 -3.81 21.84
C GLN A 10 -41.91 -3.63 21.91
N VAL A 11 -41.59 -2.35 21.64
CA VAL A 11 -40.53 -1.52 22.20
C VAL A 11 -40.27 -1.84 23.68
N THR A 12 -39.00 -2.07 24.03
CA THR A 12 -38.50 -1.89 25.39
C THR A 12 -37.27 -0.99 25.40
N ASP A 13 -37.32 -0.04 26.33
CA ASP A 13 -36.38 1.03 26.59
C ASP A 13 -34.95 0.56 26.90
N TRP A 14 -33.96 1.34 26.47
CA TRP A 14 -32.57 1.22 26.93
C TRP A 14 -32.19 2.47 27.75
N PRO A 15 -31.54 2.30 28.92
CA PRO A 15 -31.24 3.41 29.83
C PRO A 15 -30.03 4.22 29.37
N GLY A 16 -30.10 5.52 29.65
CA GLY A 16 -29.20 6.57 29.20
C GLY A 16 -27.76 6.46 29.70
N LEU A 17 -26.83 6.84 28.82
CA LEU A 17 -25.42 7.03 29.10
C LEU A 17 -25.19 8.49 29.52
N VAL A 18 -24.79 8.71 30.77
CA VAL A 18 -24.35 10.01 31.29
C VAL A 18 -22.88 10.22 30.92
N VAL A 19 -22.59 11.20 30.07
CA VAL A 19 -21.22 11.63 29.75
C VAL A 19 -20.89 12.84 30.64
N THR A 20 -19.95 12.66 31.57
CA THR A 20 -19.33 13.78 32.30
C THR A 20 -18.07 14.20 31.56
N GLY A 21 -18.01 15.47 31.15
CA GLY A 21 -16.87 16.06 30.46
C GLY A 21 -15.79 16.52 31.43
N GLN A 22 -14.55 16.12 31.18
CA GLN A 22 -13.36 16.80 31.67
C GLN A 22 -12.58 17.35 30.47
N ALA A 23 -12.22 18.63 30.54
CA ALA A 23 -11.49 19.34 29.49
C ALA A 23 -10.04 18.85 29.37
N PRO A 24 -9.47 18.72 28.16
CA PRO A 24 -8.09 18.31 28.01
C PRO A 24 -7.14 19.49 28.26
N GLY A 25 -6.21 19.29 29.20
CA GLY A 25 -5.08 20.17 29.43
C GLY A 25 -4.12 20.18 28.23
N GLN A 26 -3.56 21.37 27.94
CA GLN A 26 -2.55 21.58 26.92
C GLN A 26 -1.27 20.81 27.25
N VAL A 27 -0.96 19.79 26.45
CA VAL A 27 0.36 19.15 26.42
C VAL A 27 1.20 19.87 25.36
N ARG A 28 2.35 20.42 25.76
CA ARG A 28 3.33 21.02 24.84
C ARG A 28 3.92 19.93 23.94
N PRO A 29 4.10 20.16 22.63
CA PRO A 29 4.73 19.17 21.77
C PRO A 29 6.22 19.07 22.11
N GLU A 30 6.65 17.88 22.51
CA GLU A 30 8.07 17.52 22.50
C GLU A 30 8.59 17.60 21.06
N LYS A 31 9.80 18.13 20.89
CA LYS A 31 10.49 18.23 19.61
C LYS A 31 10.72 16.83 19.03
N SER A 32 9.84 16.38 18.14
CA SER A 32 10.08 15.22 17.30
C SER A 32 11.17 15.55 16.28
N GLY A 33 12.30 14.84 16.37
CA GLY A 33 13.30 14.86 15.30
C GLY A 33 12.67 14.30 14.03
N LEU A 34 12.53 15.15 13.01
CA LEU A 34 12.12 14.75 11.67
C LEU A 34 13.17 13.76 11.12
N LEU A 35 12.85 12.47 11.14
CA LEU A 35 13.63 11.45 10.44
C LEU A 35 13.28 11.55 8.95
N ALA A 36 14.24 11.98 8.13
CA ALA A 36 14.09 12.07 6.68
C ALA A 36 13.56 10.76 6.11
N SER A 37 12.41 10.81 5.42
CA SER A 37 11.94 9.67 4.64
C SER A 37 12.80 9.55 3.39
N LEU A 38 13.17 8.31 3.04
CA LEU A 38 13.84 8.02 1.78
C LEU A 38 12.80 8.14 0.65
N VAL A 39 12.66 9.34 0.08
CA VAL A 39 11.92 9.52 -1.19
C VAL A 39 12.95 9.47 -2.31
N TYR A 40 12.77 8.54 -3.26
CA TYR A 40 13.62 8.41 -4.44
C TYR A 40 12.89 8.85 -5.70
N THR A 41 13.44 9.84 -6.41
CA THR A 41 12.88 10.39 -7.65
C THR A 41 13.88 10.26 -8.81
N CYS A 42 13.34 9.99 -10.00
CA CYS A 42 14.05 9.95 -11.27
C CYS A 42 14.01 11.32 -11.97
N LEU A 43 15.17 11.83 -12.39
CA LEU A 43 15.29 12.98 -13.29
C LEU A 43 16.03 12.57 -14.56
N LYS A 44 15.44 12.81 -15.74
CA LYS A 44 16.11 12.67 -17.03
C LYS A 44 16.65 14.04 -17.46
N SER A 45 17.96 14.14 -17.72
CA SER A 45 18.52 15.38 -18.26
C SER A 45 18.11 15.54 -19.73
N LYS A 46 17.92 16.77 -20.19
CA LYS A 46 17.55 17.05 -21.59
C LYS A 46 18.74 16.93 -22.53
N ASP A 47 19.93 17.21 -22.00
CA ASP A 47 21.19 17.21 -22.73
C ASP A 47 21.97 15.91 -22.53
N ASP A 48 21.43 14.99 -21.73
CA ASP A 48 22.06 13.73 -21.40
C ASP A 48 21.02 12.65 -21.07
N ASP A 49 21.14 11.48 -21.70
CA ASP A 49 20.30 10.31 -21.37
C ASP A 49 20.54 9.76 -19.95
N ARG A 50 21.43 10.38 -19.18
CA ARG A 50 21.62 10.10 -17.74
C ARG A 50 20.31 10.28 -16.96
N THR A 51 20.13 9.36 -16.01
CA THR A 51 19.04 9.40 -15.04
C THR A 51 19.57 9.37 -13.62
N LEU A 52 19.05 10.25 -12.75
CA LEU A 52 19.60 10.54 -11.41
C LEU A 52 18.83 9.86 -10.28
N LEU A 53 19.54 9.46 -9.20
CA LEU A 53 18.98 8.87 -7.97
C LEU A 53 18.84 9.97 -6.94
N VAL A 54 17.67 10.56 -6.79
CA VAL A 54 17.53 11.69 -5.88
C VAL A 54 17.01 11.21 -4.51
N LYS A 55 17.75 11.44 -3.41
CA LYS A 55 17.36 11.15 -2.02
C LYS A 55 17.03 12.44 -1.27
N LEU A 56 15.90 12.48 -0.57
CA LEU A 56 15.57 13.60 0.33
C LEU A 56 16.51 13.62 1.56
N MET A 57 17.05 14.81 1.87
CA MET A 57 17.87 15.07 3.05
C MET A 57 17.07 15.75 4.17
N LEU A 58 17.62 15.77 5.39
CA LEU A 58 16.98 16.31 6.61
C LEU A 58 16.63 17.81 6.54
N ASN A 59 17.18 18.54 5.58
CA ASN A 59 17.07 19.99 5.40
C ASN A 59 16.24 20.40 4.18
N ASN A 60 15.36 19.52 3.67
CA ASN A 60 14.62 19.71 2.40
C ASN A 60 15.53 19.89 1.17
N GLU A 61 16.82 19.58 1.29
CA GLU A 61 17.69 19.41 0.14
C GLU A 61 17.55 17.99 -0.39
N TYR A 62 18.05 17.79 -1.59
CA TYR A 62 18.12 16.49 -2.21
C TYR A 62 19.58 16.11 -2.42
N SER A 63 19.89 14.82 -2.51
CA SER A 63 21.22 14.34 -2.88
C SER A 63 21.15 13.28 -3.96
N VAL A 64 22.18 13.19 -4.81
CA VAL A 64 22.29 12.19 -5.87
C VAL A 64 23.41 11.20 -5.59
N TYR A 65 23.13 9.90 -5.75
CA TYR A 65 24.17 8.88 -5.62
C TYR A 65 25.11 8.88 -6.83
N ASN A 66 26.36 9.25 -6.60
CA ASN A 66 27.44 9.23 -7.58
C ASN A 66 28.07 7.84 -7.61
N ASN A 67 28.04 7.19 -8.78
CA ASN A 67 28.54 5.82 -8.90
C ASN A 67 30.07 5.72 -8.88
N ASP A 68 30.80 6.80 -9.13
CA ASP A 68 32.26 6.77 -9.14
C ASP A 68 32.82 7.02 -7.74
N THR A 69 32.24 7.99 -7.01
CA THR A 69 32.61 8.25 -5.61
C THR A 69 31.98 7.25 -4.63
N LYS A 70 30.90 6.57 -5.04
CA LYS A 70 30.07 5.70 -4.18
C LYS A 70 29.40 6.44 -3.03
N GLU A 71 29.23 7.76 -3.14
CA GLU A 71 28.64 8.63 -2.11
C GLU A 71 27.39 9.38 -2.62
N TYR A 72 26.62 9.95 -1.69
CA TYR A 72 25.50 10.86 -2.00
C TYR A 72 25.98 12.31 -1.99
N GLU A 73 25.79 13.01 -3.11
CA GLU A 73 26.22 14.39 -3.29
C GLU A 73 25.02 15.34 -3.34
N PRO A 74 25.04 16.50 -2.67
CA PRO A 74 23.88 17.42 -2.66
C PRO A 74 23.48 17.89 -4.07
N LEU A 75 22.21 17.75 -4.40
CA LEU A 75 21.59 18.29 -5.61
C LEU A 75 21.18 19.75 -5.34
N ARG A 76 21.98 20.68 -5.85
CA ARG A 76 21.75 22.12 -5.64
C ARG A 76 20.72 22.67 -6.64
N GLY A 77 19.94 23.66 -6.20
CA GLY A 77 19.02 24.41 -7.08
C GLY A 77 17.60 23.87 -7.21
N TYR A 78 17.21 22.86 -6.41
CA TYR A 78 15.86 22.28 -6.43
C TYR A 78 15.19 22.38 -5.07
N GLN A 79 13.87 22.58 -5.06
CA GLN A 79 13.03 22.64 -3.86
C GLN A 79 12.16 21.38 -3.70
N SER A 80 11.63 21.17 -2.49
CA SER A 80 10.81 20.00 -2.16
C SER A 80 9.61 19.79 -3.10
N ASN A 81 8.99 20.87 -3.55
CA ASN A 81 7.85 20.83 -4.46
C ASN A 81 8.20 20.28 -5.85
N ASP A 82 9.47 20.36 -6.27
CA ASP A 82 9.91 19.86 -7.58
C ASP A 82 9.86 18.31 -7.65
N PHE A 83 9.88 17.62 -6.51
CA PHE A 83 9.95 16.15 -6.45
C PHE A 83 8.64 15.46 -6.04
N MET A 84 7.68 16.20 -5.46
CA MET A 84 6.37 15.69 -5.05
C MET A 84 5.56 15.09 -6.21
N ILE A 85 5.81 15.53 -7.44
CA ILE A 85 5.12 15.03 -8.65
C ILE A 85 5.65 13.64 -9.07
N ALA A 86 6.86 13.27 -8.65
CA ALA A 86 7.54 12.05 -9.09
C ALA A 86 7.56 10.91 -8.06
N SER A 87 7.08 11.13 -6.83
CA SER A 87 7.19 10.18 -5.71
C SER A 87 6.20 9.00 -5.75
N ALA A 88 5.46 8.80 -6.84
CA ALA A 88 4.48 7.72 -6.94
C ALA A 88 5.12 6.35 -7.28
N THR A 89 6.37 6.31 -7.75
CA THR A 89 7.07 5.09 -8.11
C THR A 89 8.47 5.05 -7.49
N ASN A 90 8.77 3.99 -6.74
CA ASN A 90 10.14 3.72 -6.28
C ASN A 90 11.02 3.46 -7.52
N ILE A 91 11.79 4.46 -7.95
CA ILE A 91 12.73 4.29 -9.06
C ILE A 91 14.11 4.79 -8.62
N ILE A 92 15.07 3.87 -8.67
CA ILE A 92 16.49 4.10 -8.36
C ILE A 92 17.24 4.16 -9.68
N LEU A 93 17.96 5.25 -9.98
CA LEU A 93 18.76 5.34 -11.21
C LEU A 93 20.12 5.99 -10.96
N CYS A 94 21.20 5.31 -11.34
CA CYS A 94 22.57 5.76 -11.08
C CYS A 94 23.21 6.33 -12.33
N TYR A 95 23.97 7.40 -12.15
CA TYR A 95 24.76 8.06 -13.18
C TYR A 95 26.25 7.74 -13.03
N LYS A 96 26.96 7.78 -14.15
CA LYS A 96 28.42 7.70 -14.22
C LYS A 96 28.92 9.12 -14.50
N THR A 97 29.84 9.62 -13.69
CA THR A 97 30.49 10.92 -13.83
C THR A 97 31.79 10.78 -14.60
N ASN A 98 31.91 11.57 -15.66
CA ASN A 98 33.21 11.94 -16.21
C ASN A 98 33.42 13.47 -16.22
N ASP A 99 32.43 14.26 -15.77
CA ASP A 99 32.44 15.71 -15.96
C ASP A 99 32.12 16.47 -14.66
N ASP A 100 33.03 17.38 -14.28
CA ASP A 100 32.99 18.33 -13.16
C ASP A 100 31.96 19.48 -13.36
N LEU A 101 30.86 19.26 -14.08
CA LEU A 101 29.89 20.32 -14.37
C LEU A 101 28.63 20.19 -13.52
N ASP A 102 28.30 21.30 -12.84
CA ASP A 102 27.09 21.52 -12.04
C ASP A 102 25.85 20.88 -12.70
N LEU A 103 25.33 19.82 -12.08
CA LEU A 103 24.14 19.11 -12.53
C LEU A 103 22.91 20.01 -12.39
N CYS A 104 22.49 20.64 -13.50
CA CYS A 104 21.19 21.34 -13.61
C CYS A 104 20.21 20.56 -14.52
N PRO A 105 19.75 19.35 -14.15
CA PRO A 105 18.76 18.62 -14.92
C PRO A 105 17.42 19.37 -15.06
N THR A 106 16.92 19.55 -16.28
CA THR A 106 15.54 20.03 -16.50
C THR A 106 14.52 18.94 -16.19
N PHE A 107 13.44 19.30 -15.49
CA PHE A 107 12.39 18.34 -15.12
C PHE A 107 11.59 17.90 -16.34
N GLN A 108 11.72 16.62 -16.72
CA GLN A 108 10.85 15.96 -17.67
C GLN A 108 10.30 14.71 -16.99
N SER A 109 9.00 14.71 -16.63
CA SER A 109 8.40 13.52 -16.02
C SER A 109 8.32 12.42 -17.06
N SER A 110 9.18 11.42 -16.96
CA SER A 110 9.08 10.18 -17.73
C SER A 110 8.85 9.02 -16.78
N THR A 111 7.74 8.30 -16.94
CA THR A 111 7.54 7.01 -16.28
C THR A 111 8.56 6.04 -16.87
N LEU A 112 9.63 5.72 -16.14
CA LEU A 112 10.60 4.74 -16.60
C LEU A 112 9.96 3.35 -16.63
N ASP A 113 9.99 2.69 -17.79
CA ASP A 113 9.59 1.29 -17.91
C ASP A 113 10.71 0.41 -17.33
N MET A 114 10.41 -0.37 -16.28
CA MET A 114 11.39 -1.27 -15.68
C MET A 114 11.86 -2.38 -16.64
N HIS A 115 11.18 -2.55 -17.79
CA HIS A 115 11.49 -3.59 -18.77
C HIS A 115 12.84 -3.38 -19.48
N ASP A 116 13.30 -2.13 -19.61
CA ASP A 116 14.53 -1.76 -20.33
C ASP A 116 15.80 -1.86 -19.46
N TRP A 117 15.65 -2.21 -18.18
CA TRP A 117 16.74 -2.11 -17.20
C TRP A 117 17.52 -3.42 -16.96
N LYS A 118 17.54 -4.30 -17.96
CA LYS A 118 18.19 -5.62 -17.88
C LYS A 118 19.69 -5.57 -17.57
N GLU A 119 20.38 -4.48 -17.89
CA GLU A 119 21.84 -4.37 -17.77
C GLU A 119 22.34 -3.90 -16.38
N LYS A 120 21.48 -3.44 -15.46
CA LYS A 120 21.91 -2.83 -14.17
C LYS A 120 21.34 -3.49 -12.90
N ASN A 121 20.84 -4.73 -12.99
CA ASN A 121 20.27 -5.48 -11.86
C ASN A 121 21.17 -5.53 -10.59
N ASN A 122 22.49 -5.55 -10.77
CA ASN A 122 23.46 -5.62 -9.66
C ASN A 122 23.53 -4.33 -8.83
N LEU A 123 23.38 -3.17 -9.47
CA LEU A 123 23.47 -1.88 -8.78
C LEU A 123 22.19 -1.59 -7.98
N TYR A 124 21.05 -1.94 -8.58
CA TYR A 124 19.75 -1.83 -7.91
C TYR A 124 19.67 -2.65 -6.63
N SER A 125 20.13 -3.91 -6.72
CA SER A 125 20.16 -4.82 -5.58
C SER A 125 21.11 -4.34 -4.48
N PHE A 126 22.25 -3.72 -4.83
CA PHE A 126 23.16 -3.14 -3.84
C PHE A 126 22.51 -1.98 -3.07
N ILE A 127 21.88 -1.03 -3.76
CA ILE A 127 21.27 0.15 -3.10
C ILE A 127 20.10 -0.26 -2.19
N LEU A 128 19.24 -1.16 -2.68
CA LEU A 128 18.15 -1.68 -1.85
C LEU A 128 18.68 -2.43 -0.63
N ALA A 129 19.75 -3.22 -0.79
CA ALA A 129 20.37 -3.93 0.32
C ALA A 129 20.98 -2.96 1.34
N ASP A 130 21.65 -1.91 0.90
CA ASP A 130 22.26 -0.90 1.77
C ASP A 130 21.21 -0.11 2.56
N ALA A 131 20.16 0.39 1.88
CA ALA A 131 19.03 1.05 2.52
C ALA A 131 18.36 0.12 3.54
N PHE A 132 18.16 -1.15 3.17
CA PHE A 132 17.54 -2.13 4.05
C PHE A 132 18.42 -2.43 5.27
N ASN A 133 19.73 -2.58 5.09
CA ASN A 133 20.67 -2.77 6.20
C ASN A 133 20.72 -1.55 7.13
N THR A 134 20.63 -0.35 6.57
CA THR A 134 20.55 0.91 7.33
C THR A 134 19.30 0.95 8.21
N TYR A 135 18.13 0.65 7.65
CA TYR A 135 16.91 0.60 8.46
C TYR A 135 16.89 -0.56 9.45
N LYS A 136 17.46 -1.70 9.06
CA LYS A 136 17.59 -2.88 9.92
C LYS A 136 18.42 -2.58 11.16
N SER A 137 19.52 -1.83 11.04
CA SER A 137 20.36 -1.45 12.18
C SER A 137 19.68 -0.46 13.13
N GLN A 138 18.68 0.27 12.66
CA GLN A 138 17.92 1.26 13.44
C GLN A 138 16.68 0.66 14.14
N ARG A 139 16.33 -0.60 13.87
CA ARG A 139 15.08 -1.23 14.33
C ARG A 139 15.38 -2.52 15.10
N ASP A 140 15.62 -2.37 16.40
CA ASP A 140 15.83 -3.48 17.34
C ASP A 140 14.57 -3.86 18.14
N LYS A 141 13.53 -3.01 18.11
CA LYS A 141 12.30 -3.17 18.88
C LYS A 141 11.05 -3.13 18.00
N PRO A 142 9.93 -3.70 18.46
CA PRO A 142 8.64 -3.55 17.82
C PRO A 142 8.31 -2.07 17.55
N PHE A 143 7.70 -1.79 16.40
CA PHE A 143 7.34 -0.44 15.99
C PHE A 143 5.98 -0.42 15.31
N LYS A 144 5.32 0.74 15.28
CA LYS A 144 3.99 0.87 14.69
C LYS A 144 4.04 1.37 13.24
N VAL A 145 3.21 0.76 12.41
CA VAL A 145 2.79 1.26 11.09
C VAL A 145 1.28 1.39 11.15
N GLY A 146 0.79 2.60 11.42
CA GLY A 146 -0.63 2.82 11.70
C GLY A 146 -1.10 2.03 12.92
N PRO A 147 -2.19 1.24 12.82
CA PRO A 147 -2.69 0.42 13.92
C PRO A 147 -1.90 -0.89 14.12
N TYR A 148 -0.94 -1.20 13.26
CA TYR A 148 -0.21 -2.47 13.30
C TYR A 148 1.13 -2.33 14.01
N GLU A 149 1.37 -3.17 15.02
CA GLU A 149 2.67 -3.29 15.71
C GLU A 149 3.52 -4.39 15.07
N LEU A 150 4.59 -4.01 14.38
CA LEU A 150 5.44 -4.93 13.64
C LEU A 150 6.68 -5.32 14.43
N ASN A 151 7.00 -6.62 14.44
CA ASN A 151 8.28 -7.09 14.93
C ASN A 151 9.33 -6.97 13.80
N PRO A 152 10.48 -6.30 14.03
CA PRO A 152 11.54 -6.20 13.03
C PRO A 152 11.99 -7.56 12.50
N THR A 153 11.99 -8.59 13.35
CA THR A 153 12.38 -9.96 12.98
C THR A 153 11.52 -10.51 11.84
N ASP A 154 10.20 -10.27 11.88
CA ASP A 154 9.27 -10.76 10.86
C ASP A 154 9.54 -10.10 9.51
N ILE A 155 9.89 -8.80 9.52
CA ILE A 155 10.28 -8.05 8.32
C ILE A 155 11.62 -8.55 7.78
N PHE A 156 12.60 -8.79 8.65
CA PHE A 156 13.92 -9.23 8.24
C PHE A 156 13.90 -10.62 7.60
N ASN A 157 13.08 -11.51 8.13
CA ASN A 157 12.87 -12.85 7.59
C ASN A 157 12.32 -12.85 6.16
N LEU A 158 11.63 -11.78 5.72
CA LEU A 158 11.14 -11.66 4.33
C LEU A 158 12.26 -11.61 3.29
N THR A 159 13.44 -11.15 3.69
CA THR A 159 14.59 -10.97 2.79
C THR A 159 15.53 -12.19 2.79
N GLU A 160 15.32 -13.13 3.71
CA GLU A 160 16.12 -14.34 3.79
C GLU A 160 15.86 -15.28 2.61
N PRO A 161 16.88 -16.01 2.13
CA PRO A 161 16.76 -16.95 1.01
C PRO A 161 15.91 -18.19 1.34
N LYS A 162 15.30 -18.27 2.53
CA LYS A 162 14.52 -19.43 2.93
C LYS A 162 13.17 -19.42 2.19
N PRO A 163 12.84 -20.46 1.42
CA PRO A 163 11.67 -20.50 0.53
C PRO A 163 10.31 -20.60 1.25
N LYS A 164 10.25 -20.37 2.57
CA LYS A 164 9.07 -20.68 3.40
C LYS A 164 8.42 -19.50 4.10
N TYR A 165 8.99 -18.29 4.02
CA TYR A 165 8.38 -17.14 4.69
C TYR A 165 7.24 -16.59 3.83
N GLU A 166 6.06 -17.19 4.03
CA GLU A 166 4.78 -16.59 3.65
C GLU A 166 4.58 -15.32 4.50
N LEU A 167 4.20 -14.21 3.87
CA LEU A 167 3.81 -13.02 4.60
C LEU A 167 2.61 -13.34 5.48
N ASN A 168 2.72 -13.02 6.77
CA ASN A 168 1.58 -13.04 7.65
C ASN A 168 0.62 -11.88 7.30
N ASP A 169 -0.59 -11.99 7.83
CA ASP A 169 -1.66 -11.00 7.71
C ASP A 169 -1.24 -9.63 8.26
N GLN A 170 -0.49 -9.59 9.36
CA GLN A 170 -0.07 -8.34 9.98
C GLN A 170 0.84 -7.50 9.08
N LEU A 171 1.83 -8.12 8.43
CA LEU A 171 2.76 -7.45 7.52
C LEU A 171 2.05 -6.94 6.27
N LEU A 172 1.17 -7.75 5.67
CA LEU A 172 0.41 -7.35 4.49
C LEU A 172 -0.57 -6.22 4.82
N ASN A 173 -1.30 -6.31 5.93
CA ASN A 173 -2.22 -5.26 6.35
C ASN A 173 -1.49 -3.95 6.66
N ALA A 174 -0.33 -4.00 7.32
CA ALA A 174 0.49 -2.81 7.56
C ALA A 174 0.99 -2.18 6.26
N HIS A 175 1.41 -3.00 5.30
CA HIS A 175 1.84 -2.51 3.99
C HIS A 175 0.67 -1.84 3.26
N LEU A 176 -0.51 -2.46 3.25
CA LEU A 176 -1.69 -1.92 2.56
C LEU A 176 -2.24 -0.66 3.23
N TYR A 177 -2.18 -0.59 4.56
CA TYR A 177 -2.46 0.64 5.29
C TYR A 177 -1.51 1.75 4.87
N LYS A 178 -0.20 1.49 4.85
CA LYS A 178 0.78 2.49 4.40
C LYS A 178 0.56 2.87 2.94
N THR A 179 0.27 1.91 2.06
CA THR A 179 -0.13 2.19 0.67
C THR A 179 -1.34 3.11 0.58
N ALA A 180 -2.37 2.89 1.42
CA ALA A 180 -3.56 3.75 1.45
C ALA A 180 -3.23 5.18 1.90
N THR A 181 -2.18 5.38 2.72
CA THR A 181 -1.73 6.72 3.14
C THR A 181 -0.94 7.48 2.07
N LEU A 182 -0.56 6.84 0.95
CA LEU A 182 0.18 7.52 -0.13
C LEU A 182 -0.68 8.58 -0.84
N THR A 183 -2.00 8.42 -0.83
CA THR A 183 -2.93 9.32 -1.51
C THR A 183 -4.17 9.51 -0.63
N THR A 184 -4.70 10.72 -0.56
CA THR A 184 -5.95 10.99 0.15
C THR A 184 -7.13 10.26 -0.48
N GLY A 185 -8.14 9.91 0.32
CA GLY A 185 -9.36 9.28 -0.18
C GLY A 185 -9.20 7.78 -0.45
N ILE A 186 -8.21 7.13 0.15
CA ILE A 186 -8.02 5.68 0.06
C ILE A 186 -8.07 5.10 1.46
N VAL A 187 -8.84 4.03 1.62
CA VAL A 187 -8.93 3.29 2.89
C VAL A 187 -8.57 1.83 2.68
N HIS A 188 -8.00 1.24 3.71
CA HIS A 188 -7.69 -0.18 3.79
C HIS A 188 -8.63 -0.84 4.79
N PHE A 189 -9.29 -1.92 4.38
CA PHE A 189 -10.07 -2.77 5.27
C PHE A 189 -9.30 -4.04 5.57
N ASP A 190 -8.88 -4.21 6.82
CA ASP A 190 -7.96 -5.27 7.18
C ASP A 190 -8.55 -6.68 6.95
N SER A 191 -7.66 -7.60 6.58
CA SER A 191 -8.05 -8.96 6.18
C SER A 191 -8.77 -9.73 7.30
N LEU A 192 -8.44 -9.46 8.56
CA LEU A 192 -9.06 -10.14 9.71
C LEU A 192 -10.46 -9.61 9.98
N SER A 193 -10.67 -8.30 9.87
CA SER A 193 -11.99 -7.67 9.98
C SER A 193 -12.89 -8.11 8.85
N PHE A 194 -12.38 -8.21 7.61
CA PHE A 194 -13.14 -8.76 6.51
C PHE A 194 -13.49 -10.24 6.73
N LEU A 195 -12.58 -11.05 7.27
CA LEU A 195 -12.87 -12.45 7.63
C LEU A 195 -13.94 -12.53 8.73
N LYS A 196 -13.84 -11.72 9.79
CA LYS A 196 -14.86 -11.62 10.84
C LYS A 196 -16.22 -11.24 10.26
N TYR A 197 -16.25 -10.29 9.33
CA TYR A 197 -17.47 -9.92 8.61
C TYR A 197 -18.04 -11.11 7.82
N CYS A 198 -17.21 -11.84 7.07
CA CYS A 198 -17.67 -13.02 6.33
C CYS A 198 -18.28 -14.09 7.25
N LEU A 199 -17.73 -14.27 8.46
CA LEU A 199 -18.16 -15.30 9.40
C LEU A 199 -19.38 -14.90 10.23
N ARG A 200 -19.50 -13.63 10.62
CA ARG A 200 -20.51 -13.15 11.59
C ARG A 200 -21.58 -12.25 10.98
N GLY A 201 -21.37 -11.79 9.75
CA GLY A 201 -22.23 -10.83 9.07
C GLY A 201 -22.12 -9.41 9.64
N PHE A 202 -22.86 -8.49 9.02
CA PHE A 202 -22.76 -7.05 9.29
C PHE A 202 -23.15 -6.66 10.72
N ARG A 203 -24.26 -7.21 11.24
CA ARG A 203 -24.82 -6.78 12.54
C ARG A 203 -23.83 -6.93 13.69
N THR A 204 -23.02 -7.98 13.65
CA THR A 204 -22.01 -8.30 14.69
C THR A 204 -20.67 -7.63 14.42
N THR A 205 -20.50 -6.98 13.28
CA THR A 205 -19.23 -6.34 12.88
C THR A 205 -19.40 -4.86 12.57
N ALA A 206 -20.56 -4.27 12.85
CA ALA A 206 -20.82 -2.85 12.57
C ALA A 206 -19.80 -1.92 13.27
N GLU A 207 -19.31 -2.30 14.45
CA GLU A 207 -18.31 -1.55 15.21
C GLU A 207 -16.91 -1.53 14.56
N ILE A 208 -16.57 -2.55 13.75
CA ILE A 208 -15.26 -2.66 13.09
C ILE A 208 -15.27 -2.12 11.66
N ILE A 209 -16.46 -1.79 11.12
CA ILE A 209 -16.57 -1.30 9.75
C ILE A 209 -16.79 0.21 9.78
N ASP A 210 -15.76 0.93 9.33
CA ASP A 210 -15.80 2.38 9.21
C ASP A 210 -16.94 2.84 8.28
N THR A 211 -17.87 3.62 8.82
CA THR A 211 -19.02 4.18 8.09
C THR A 211 -18.63 5.20 7.03
N GLN A 212 -17.36 5.62 7.02
CA GLN A 212 -16.84 6.66 6.14
C GLN A 212 -16.31 6.14 4.81
N TRP A 213 -16.45 4.85 4.49
CA TRP A 213 -15.96 4.30 3.22
C TRP A 213 -16.52 5.05 2.00
N PHE A 214 -17.79 5.45 2.03
CA PHE A 214 -18.41 6.18 0.92
C PHE A 214 -17.93 7.63 0.75
N TYR A 215 -17.13 8.16 1.69
CA TYR A 215 -16.44 9.44 1.51
C TYR A 215 -15.09 9.28 0.80
N ASN A 216 -14.56 8.05 0.77
CA ASN A 216 -13.33 7.69 0.09
C ASN A 216 -13.56 7.35 -1.39
N ASP A 217 -12.49 7.43 -2.17
CA ASP A 217 -12.46 7.12 -3.59
C ASP A 217 -12.24 5.62 -3.81
N ILE A 218 -11.35 5.02 -3.01
CA ILE A 218 -10.92 3.63 -3.15
C ILE A 218 -10.95 2.92 -1.78
N VAL A 219 -11.42 1.67 -1.77
CA VAL A 219 -11.27 0.75 -0.64
C VAL A 219 -10.44 -0.46 -1.07
N LEU A 220 -9.35 -0.73 -0.34
CA LEU A 220 -8.52 -1.92 -0.52
C LEU A 220 -8.97 -3.02 0.46
N VAL A 221 -9.32 -4.20 -0.05
CA VAL A 221 -9.80 -5.33 0.75
C VAL A 221 -8.96 -6.58 0.45
N PRO A 222 -7.85 -6.81 1.16
CA PRO A 222 -7.11 -8.07 1.10
C PRO A 222 -7.92 -9.22 1.69
N ILE A 223 -7.88 -10.38 1.05
CA ILE A 223 -8.54 -11.59 1.52
C ILE A 223 -7.52 -12.72 1.56
N HIS A 224 -7.42 -13.35 2.73
CA HIS A 224 -6.67 -14.59 2.88
C HIS A 224 -7.62 -15.78 2.69
N ASN A 225 -7.43 -16.53 1.60
CA ASN A 225 -8.19 -17.74 1.31
C ASN A 225 -7.29 -18.97 1.45
N SER A 226 -7.35 -19.61 2.62
CA SER A 226 -6.52 -20.77 2.99
C SER A 226 -5.02 -20.45 3.00
N ARG A 227 -4.34 -20.54 1.84
CA ARG A 227 -2.90 -20.26 1.67
C ARG A 227 -2.63 -19.25 0.56
N HIS A 228 -3.67 -18.53 0.14
CA HIS A 228 -3.60 -17.64 -1.01
C HIS A 228 -4.15 -16.27 -0.69
N TRP A 229 -3.43 -15.24 -1.11
CA TRP A 229 -3.82 -13.85 -0.94
C TRP A 229 -4.38 -13.30 -2.24
N ILE A 230 -5.56 -12.70 -2.14
CA ILE A 230 -6.22 -11.98 -3.24
C ILE A 230 -6.57 -10.58 -2.77
N LEU A 231 -6.77 -9.67 -3.71
CA LEU A 231 -7.13 -8.28 -3.42
C LEU A 231 -8.40 -7.90 -4.18
N PHE A 232 -9.34 -7.32 -3.46
CA PHE A 232 -10.41 -6.55 -4.07
C PHE A 232 -10.11 -5.06 -3.94
N VAL A 233 -10.24 -4.35 -5.05
CA VAL A 233 -10.15 -2.89 -5.08
C VAL A 233 -11.52 -2.33 -5.46
N ILE A 234 -12.13 -1.60 -4.54
CA ILE A 234 -13.47 -1.04 -4.73
C ILE A 234 -13.31 0.43 -5.07
N ASP A 235 -13.48 0.76 -6.35
CA ASP A 235 -13.53 2.14 -6.83
C ASP A 235 -14.95 2.67 -6.59
N ILE A 236 -15.11 3.52 -5.57
CA ILE A 236 -16.40 4.03 -5.15
C ILE A 236 -16.86 5.18 -6.05
N LYS A 237 -15.97 6.13 -6.35
CA LYS A 237 -16.34 7.40 -7.02
C LYS A 237 -16.14 7.38 -8.53
N LYS A 238 -14.98 6.99 -9.03
CA LYS A 238 -14.54 7.25 -10.42
C LYS A 238 -15.21 6.30 -11.40
N LYS A 239 -15.06 4.99 -11.20
CA LYS A 239 -15.58 3.97 -12.13
C LYS A 239 -16.78 3.24 -11.58
N LYS A 240 -17.05 3.33 -10.28
CA LYS A 240 -18.05 2.50 -9.59
C LYS A 240 -17.84 1.03 -9.91
N THR A 241 -16.59 0.57 -9.90
CA THR A 241 -16.19 -0.81 -10.23
C THR A 241 -15.65 -1.54 -9.03
N ILE A 242 -15.67 -2.86 -9.10
CA ILE A 242 -14.97 -3.73 -8.16
C ILE A 242 -13.92 -4.47 -8.99
N VAL A 243 -12.65 -4.19 -8.75
CA VAL A 243 -11.55 -4.86 -9.43
C VAL A 243 -11.10 -6.02 -8.57
N PHE A 244 -10.97 -7.18 -9.19
CA PHE A 244 -10.48 -8.39 -8.55
C PHE A 244 -9.07 -8.69 -9.05
N LEU A 245 -8.12 -8.78 -8.13
CA LEU A 245 -6.70 -8.95 -8.41
C LEU A 245 -6.22 -10.23 -7.73
N ASP A 246 -5.85 -11.21 -8.56
CA ASP A 246 -5.41 -12.55 -8.16
C ASP A 246 -4.21 -12.95 -9.02
N SER A 247 -3.06 -13.20 -8.38
CA SER A 247 -1.83 -13.62 -9.06
C SER A 247 -1.82 -15.10 -9.41
N LEU A 248 -2.71 -15.92 -8.83
CA LEU A 248 -2.80 -17.35 -9.10
C LEU A 248 -4.27 -17.74 -9.35
N PRO A 249 -4.88 -17.22 -10.43
CA PRO A 249 -6.27 -17.50 -10.73
C PRO A 249 -6.45 -19.00 -10.97
N SER A 250 -7.36 -19.63 -10.24
CA SER A 250 -7.80 -21.00 -10.52
C SER A 250 -9.24 -21.01 -11.04
N ASN A 251 -9.54 -21.93 -11.96
CA ASN A 251 -10.90 -22.10 -12.50
C ASN A 251 -11.94 -22.46 -11.42
N SER A 252 -11.48 -22.92 -10.25
CA SER A 252 -12.28 -23.26 -9.07
C SER A 252 -12.16 -22.23 -7.94
N SER A 253 -11.52 -21.08 -8.17
CA SER A 253 -11.27 -20.08 -7.13
C SER A 253 -12.60 -19.57 -6.59
N PRO A 254 -12.81 -19.55 -5.26
CA PRO A 254 -14.09 -19.20 -4.65
C PRO A 254 -14.29 -17.66 -4.63
N TYR A 255 -13.94 -16.95 -5.69
CA TYR A 255 -14.05 -15.49 -5.73
C TYR A 255 -15.51 -15.01 -5.76
N GLU A 256 -16.42 -15.80 -6.34
CA GLU A 256 -17.85 -15.45 -6.38
C GLU A 256 -18.48 -15.34 -4.98
N LYS A 257 -18.07 -16.17 -4.00
CA LYS A 257 -18.54 -15.99 -2.60
C LYS A 257 -18.05 -14.66 -2.02
N TYR A 258 -16.80 -14.27 -2.26
CA TYR A 258 -16.24 -13.02 -1.74
C TYR A 258 -16.84 -11.79 -2.41
N LYS A 259 -17.13 -11.87 -3.70
CA LYS A 259 -17.90 -10.86 -4.43
C LYS A 259 -19.28 -10.63 -3.82
N ASN A 260 -19.97 -11.71 -3.44
CA ASN A 260 -21.26 -11.61 -2.75
C ASN A 260 -21.12 -10.95 -1.37
N TYR A 261 -20.10 -11.30 -0.58
CA TYR A 261 -19.81 -10.64 0.69
C TYR A 261 -19.50 -9.16 0.52
N ILE A 262 -18.68 -8.78 -0.46
CA ILE A 262 -18.36 -7.38 -0.74
C ILE A 262 -19.62 -6.61 -1.17
N ALA A 263 -20.45 -7.20 -2.04
CA ALA A 263 -21.71 -6.56 -2.44
C ALA A 263 -22.65 -6.35 -1.25
N GLN A 264 -22.76 -7.33 -0.35
CA GLN A 264 -23.55 -7.19 0.89
C GLN A 264 -22.96 -6.14 1.82
N LEU A 265 -21.64 -6.12 1.99
CA LEU A 265 -20.92 -5.16 2.82
C LEU A 265 -21.16 -3.74 2.33
N LEU A 266 -21.02 -3.50 1.04
CA LEU A 266 -21.26 -2.20 0.43
C LEU A 266 -22.73 -1.77 0.53
N ARG A 267 -23.70 -2.69 0.36
CA ARG A 267 -25.13 -2.38 0.56
C ARG A 267 -25.40 -1.93 1.99
N ALA A 268 -24.89 -2.68 2.96
CA ALA A 268 -25.05 -2.36 4.36
C ALA A 268 -24.38 -1.02 4.69
N GLN A 269 -23.12 -0.84 4.31
CA GLN A 269 -22.39 0.41 4.51
C GLN A 269 -23.11 1.62 3.89
N HIS A 270 -23.65 1.48 2.68
CA HIS A 270 -24.40 2.57 2.04
C HIS A 270 -25.70 2.89 2.79
N PHE A 271 -26.42 1.84 3.21
CA PHE A 271 -27.65 2.00 3.97
C PHE A 271 -27.40 2.75 5.29
N TYR A 272 -26.35 2.39 6.03
CA TYR A 272 -26.03 3.06 7.30
C TYR A 272 -25.45 4.47 7.12
N SER A 273 -24.72 4.75 6.04
CA SER A 273 -24.11 6.06 5.81
C SER A 273 -25.03 7.07 5.09
N LYS A 274 -25.94 6.60 4.23
CA LYS A 274 -26.78 7.45 3.35
C LYS A 274 -28.28 7.17 3.49
N THR A 275 -28.68 6.34 4.45
CA THR A 275 -30.09 5.97 4.73
C THR A 275 -30.88 5.58 3.46
N SER A 276 -30.22 4.95 2.50
CA SER A 276 -30.79 4.60 1.20
C SER A 276 -30.22 3.29 0.66
N CYS A 277 -31.05 2.58 -0.09
CA CYS A 277 -30.64 1.35 -0.77
C CYS A 277 -29.92 1.70 -2.07
N ILE A 278 -28.78 1.08 -2.30
CA ILE A 278 -28.04 1.17 -3.56
C ILE A 278 -28.04 -0.20 -4.24
N ASN A 279 -28.26 -0.19 -5.54
CA ASN A 279 -28.18 -1.42 -6.32
C ASN A 279 -26.75 -1.65 -6.85
N PHE A 280 -26.05 -2.61 -6.25
CA PHE A 280 -24.72 -3.03 -6.66
C PHE A 280 -24.69 -4.09 -7.77
N THR A 281 -25.84 -4.58 -8.26
CA THR A 281 -25.86 -5.66 -9.29
C THR A 281 -25.25 -5.24 -10.62
N ASN A 282 -25.14 -3.94 -10.91
CA ASN A 282 -24.63 -3.44 -12.18
C ASN A 282 -23.15 -3.05 -12.15
N ARG A 283 -22.45 -3.24 -11.01
CA ARG A 283 -21.01 -2.95 -10.95
C ARG A 283 -20.25 -4.06 -11.67
N LYS A 284 -19.49 -3.68 -12.71
CA LYS A 284 -18.62 -4.60 -13.44
C LYS A 284 -17.53 -5.08 -12.48
N VAL A 285 -17.48 -6.39 -12.26
CA VAL A 285 -16.30 -7.03 -11.69
C VAL A 285 -15.33 -7.29 -12.82
N VAL A 286 -14.17 -6.66 -12.75
CA VAL A 286 -13.11 -6.81 -13.76
C VAL A 286 -11.98 -7.60 -13.15
N SER A 287 -11.62 -8.71 -13.80
CA SER A 287 -10.31 -9.34 -13.59
C SER A 287 -9.33 -8.62 -14.51
N GLU A 288 -8.35 -7.92 -13.94
CA GLU A 288 -7.42 -7.10 -14.72
C GLU A 288 -6.09 -7.82 -15.05
N LEU A 289 -5.87 -9.04 -14.56
CA LEU A 289 -4.51 -9.56 -14.41
C LEU A 289 -4.11 -10.79 -15.24
N HIS A 290 -4.70 -11.01 -16.41
CA HIS A 290 -4.36 -12.19 -17.22
C HIS A 290 -2.85 -12.32 -17.49
N ASP A 291 -2.14 -11.20 -17.61
CA ASP A 291 -0.70 -11.16 -17.93
C ASP A 291 0.23 -11.10 -16.70
N TRP A 292 -0.30 -10.98 -15.47
CA TRP A 292 0.50 -10.79 -14.25
C TRP A 292 0.29 -11.94 -13.27
N GLN A 293 0.65 -13.14 -13.72
CA GLN A 293 0.53 -14.37 -12.93
C GLN A 293 1.84 -14.69 -12.21
N GLN A 294 1.72 -15.25 -11.01
CA GLN A 294 2.87 -15.73 -10.28
C GLN A 294 3.38 -17.05 -10.85
N ASP A 295 4.70 -17.15 -10.96
CA ASP A 295 5.44 -18.34 -11.38
C ASP A 295 5.93 -19.18 -10.18
N GLU A 296 5.52 -18.82 -8.96
CA GLU A 296 5.75 -19.57 -7.72
C GLU A 296 4.58 -19.47 -6.74
N THR A 297 4.46 -20.42 -5.81
CA THR A 297 3.27 -20.56 -4.94
C THR A 297 3.26 -19.70 -3.68
N THR A 298 4.39 -19.12 -3.28
CA THR A 298 4.57 -18.51 -1.95
C THR A 298 4.60 -16.98 -1.96
N SER A 299 4.31 -16.36 -3.10
CA SER A 299 4.50 -14.92 -3.31
C SER A 299 3.21 -14.14 -3.56
N CYS A 300 2.05 -14.78 -3.48
CA CYS A 300 0.74 -14.15 -3.69
C CYS A 300 0.51 -12.88 -2.85
N SER A 301 1.05 -12.85 -1.63
CA SER A 301 1.02 -11.67 -0.76
C SER A 301 1.88 -10.51 -1.26
N ILE A 302 3.05 -10.80 -1.85
CA ILE A 302 3.88 -9.79 -2.49
C ILE A 302 3.15 -9.22 -3.71
N TYR A 303 2.60 -10.07 -4.57
CA TYR A 303 1.76 -9.63 -5.68
C TYR A 303 0.59 -8.76 -5.20
N CYS A 304 -0.15 -9.21 -4.18
CA CYS A 304 -1.26 -8.45 -3.57
C CYS A 304 -0.82 -7.04 -3.13
N ALA A 305 0.33 -6.93 -2.44
CA ALA A 305 0.87 -5.66 -1.97
C ALA A 305 1.24 -4.70 -3.11
N PHE A 306 1.88 -5.22 -4.16
CA PHE A 306 2.29 -4.43 -5.32
C PHE A 306 1.12 -4.08 -6.24
N PHE A 307 0.15 -4.97 -6.41
CA PHE A 307 -1.10 -4.67 -7.11
C PHE A 307 -1.86 -3.52 -6.46
N ALA A 308 -2.02 -3.55 -5.13
CA ALA A 308 -2.60 -2.43 -4.41
C ALA A 308 -1.84 -1.14 -4.67
N ARG A 309 -0.51 -1.17 -4.54
CA ARG A 309 0.34 0.00 -4.70
C ARG A 309 0.25 0.57 -6.13
N SER A 310 0.33 -0.27 -7.14
CA SER A 310 0.23 0.15 -8.54
C SER A 310 -1.14 0.75 -8.85
N TYR A 311 -2.22 0.13 -8.34
CA TYR A 311 -3.57 0.66 -8.52
C TYR A 311 -3.72 2.05 -7.88
N VAL A 312 -3.31 2.19 -6.62
CA VAL A 312 -3.39 3.45 -5.85
C VAL A 312 -2.59 4.58 -6.49
N THR A 313 -1.40 4.26 -7.01
CA THR A 313 -0.49 5.23 -7.63
C THR A 313 -0.77 5.46 -9.11
N ALA A 314 -1.76 4.77 -9.68
CA ALA A 314 -2.05 4.76 -11.12
C ALA A 314 -0.84 4.41 -11.99
N THR A 315 -0.02 3.46 -11.52
CA THR A 315 1.21 3.00 -12.19
C THR A 315 1.01 1.60 -12.78
N LYS A 316 1.88 1.23 -13.73
CA LYS A 316 1.89 -0.10 -14.32
C LYS A 316 2.18 -1.14 -13.24
N TYR A 317 1.48 -2.28 -13.28
CA TYR A 317 1.79 -3.40 -12.40
C TYR A 317 3.22 -3.90 -12.66
N PRO A 318 4.04 -4.10 -11.61
CA PRO A 318 5.39 -4.59 -11.79
C PRO A 318 5.36 -6.01 -12.36
N ASN A 319 6.32 -6.30 -13.24
CA ASN A 319 6.56 -7.67 -13.69
C ASN A 319 7.30 -8.44 -12.60
N ILE A 320 6.55 -8.98 -11.65
CA ILE A 320 7.10 -9.84 -10.59
C ILE A 320 7.33 -11.24 -11.19
N SER A 321 8.44 -11.87 -10.85
CA SER A 321 8.78 -13.24 -11.24
C SER A 321 9.69 -13.86 -10.19
N LYS A 322 9.88 -15.18 -10.26
CA LYS A 322 10.82 -15.92 -9.42
C LYS A 322 12.24 -15.35 -9.48
N THR A 323 12.64 -14.78 -10.62
CA THR A 323 13.99 -14.20 -10.78
C THR A 323 14.20 -12.91 -10.00
N ASN A 324 13.13 -12.14 -9.77
CA ASN A 324 13.21 -10.83 -9.09
C ASN A 324 12.41 -10.77 -7.79
N ILE A 325 11.80 -11.87 -7.34
CA ILE A 325 10.99 -11.86 -6.12
C ILE A 325 11.78 -11.42 -4.88
N LYS A 326 13.06 -11.80 -4.78
CA LYS A 326 13.92 -11.38 -3.66
C LYS A 326 14.00 -9.85 -3.59
N ILE A 327 14.14 -9.19 -4.74
CA ILE A 327 14.18 -7.73 -4.84
C ILE A 327 12.82 -7.13 -4.41
N ASN A 328 11.71 -7.68 -4.89
CA ASN A 328 10.37 -7.24 -4.50
C ASN A 328 10.10 -7.43 -2.99
N ARG A 329 10.62 -8.48 -2.37
CA ARG A 329 10.54 -8.70 -0.91
C ARG A 329 11.34 -7.64 -0.13
N VAL A 330 12.52 -7.26 -0.62
CA VAL A 330 13.30 -6.16 -0.02
C VAL A 330 12.56 -4.83 -0.16
N GLN A 331 11.98 -4.53 -1.33
CA GLN A 331 11.16 -3.34 -1.52
C GLN A 331 9.94 -3.31 -0.59
N PHE A 332 9.24 -4.44 -0.44
CA PHE A 332 8.13 -4.58 0.50
C PHE A 332 8.59 -4.27 1.94
N ALA A 333 9.71 -4.85 2.35
CA ALA A 333 10.27 -4.65 3.69
C ALA A 333 10.70 -3.20 3.91
N LEU A 334 11.36 -2.57 2.94
CA LEU A 334 11.71 -1.16 2.97
C LEU A 334 10.49 -0.26 3.12
N HIS A 335 9.42 -0.55 2.36
CA HIS A 335 8.19 0.20 2.48
C HIS A 335 7.63 0.13 3.90
N LEU A 336 7.74 -0.99 4.61
CA LEU A 336 7.33 -1.06 6.02
C LEU A 336 8.28 -0.33 6.98
N LEU A 337 9.59 -0.35 6.72
CA LEU A 337 10.61 0.21 7.61
C LEU A 337 10.74 1.73 7.51
N GLU A 338 10.48 2.28 6.33
CA GLU A 338 10.48 3.71 6.06
C GLU A 338 9.57 4.45 7.05
N PRO A 339 10.04 5.55 7.68
CA PRO A 339 9.21 6.36 8.55
C PRO A 339 7.95 6.81 7.80
N THR A 340 6.78 6.65 8.42
CA THR A 340 5.58 7.34 7.95
C THR A 340 5.80 8.83 8.20
N LEU A 341 5.90 9.63 7.14
CA LEU A 341 5.80 11.08 7.26
C LEU A 341 4.37 11.36 7.74
N LEU A 342 4.24 11.84 8.99
CA LEU A 342 2.97 12.32 9.55
C LEU A 342 2.74 13.78 9.19
#